data_AF-A0A6H1ZNK2-F1
#
_entry.id   AF-A0A6H1ZNK2-F1
#
_cell.length_a   1.000
_cell.length_b   1.000
_cell.length_c   1.000
_cell.angle_alpha   90.00
_cell.angle_beta   90.00
_cell.angle_gamma   90.00
#
_symmetry.space_group_name_H-M   'P 1'
#
loop_
_entity.id
_entity.type
_entity.pdbx_description
1 polymer ?
#
loop_
_entity_poly.entity_id
_entity_poly.type
_entity_poly.pdbx_seq_one_letter_code
_entity_poly.pdbx_strand_id
1 'polypeptide(L)'
;MIEQPHVKPMSFEQAVNYLNKKRKDAKQDAKKNAEKAQISLALEPDRRKYLLYTLSCLDTVSFEVEKVFLQITKSVSSSISRKDIALMLRQILLLRVYNYSIKQIADKLKESPVVIVRCEQLGMIAVQEAIQRHKINGIPLVGG
;
A
#
# COMPACT_ATOMS: atom_id res chain seq x y z
N MET A 1 -9.75 15.52 -49.33
CA MET A 1 -11.09 15.20 -48.79
C MET A 1 -10.94 13.85 -48.09
N ILE A 2 -11.17 13.78 -46.79
CA ILE A 2 -11.04 12.53 -46.02
C ILE A 2 -12.43 11.91 -45.95
N GLU A 3 -12.65 10.82 -46.68
CA GLU A 3 -13.88 10.03 -46.59
C GLU A 3 -14.00 9.44 -45.18
N GLN A 4 -15.04 9.84 -44.45
CA GLN A 4 -15.37 9.19 -43.19
C GLN A 4 -16.00 7.82 -43.51
N PRO A 5 -15.53 6.73 -42.90
CA PRO A 5 -16.14 5.42 -43.10
C PRO A 5 -17.57 5.42 -42.55
N HIS A 6 -18.55 5.23 -43.43
CA HIS A 6 -19.94 4.98 -43.06
C HIS A 6 -20.02 3.66 -42.27
N VAL A 7 -20.02 3.76 -40.95
CA VAL A 7 -20.27 2.61 -40.06
C VAL A 7 -21.76 2.30 -40.12
N LYS A 8 -22.15 1.25 -40.85
CA LYS A 8 -23.52 0.73 -40.80
C LYS A 8 -23.88 0.38 -39.34
N PRO A 9 -25.04 0.82 -38.83
CA PRO A 9 -25.47 0.45 -37.48
C PRO A 9 -25.62 -1.07 -37.40
N MET A 10 -25.00 -1.66 -36.38
CA MET A 10 -25.08 -3.11 -36.13
C MET A 10 -26.53 -3.51 -35.84
N SER A 11 -26.95 -4.68 -36.31
CA SER A 11 -28.24 -5.25 -35.89
C SER A 11 -28.20 -5.59 -34.39
N PHE A 12 -29.38 -5.69 -33.76
CA PHE A 12 -29.48 -6.00 -32.33
C PHE A 12 -28.73 -7.29 -31.96
N GLU A 13 -28.86 -8.34 -32.76
CA GLU A 13 -28.13 -9.60 -32.55
C GLU A 13 -26.62 -9.45 -32.69
N GLN A 14 -26.15 -8.63 -33.63
CA GLN A 14 -24.72 -8.33 -33.79
C GLN A 14 -24.18 -7.54 -32.59
N ALA A 15 -24.94 -6.59 -32.07
CA ALA A 15 -24.58 -5.82 -30.88
C ALA A 15 -24.52 -6.72 -29.64
N VAL A 16 -25.49 -7.61 -29.44
CA VAL A 16 -25.51 -8.57 -28.32
C VAL A 16 -24.33 -9.54 -28.40
N ASN A 17 -24.03 -10.07 -29.59
CA ASN A 17 -22.88 -10.95 -29.79
C ASN A 17 -21.54 -10.22 -29.60
N TYR A 18 -21.44 -8.97 -30.05
CA TYR A 18 -20.27 -8.12 -29.82
C TYR A 18 -20.06 -7.83 -28.33
N LEU A 19 -21.12 -7.49 -27.59
CA LEU A 19 -21.07 -7.26 -26.14
C LEU A 19 -20.71 -8.55 -25.38
N ASN A 20 -21.25 -9.70 -25.78
CA ASN A 20 -20.92 -10.99 -25.19
C ASN A 20 -19.45 -11.39 -25.45
N LYS A 21 -18.93 -11.12 -26.64
CA LYS A 21 -17.52 -11.33 -26.99
C LYS A 21 -16.61 -10.41 -26.16
N LYS A 22 -16.90 -9.11 -26.15
CA LYS A 22 -16.20 -8.11 -25.30
C LYS A 22 -16.22 -8.48 -23.82
N ARG A 23 -17.33 -9.04 -23.32
CA ARG A 23 -17.45 -9.47 -21.92
C ARG A 23 -16.60 -10.71 -21.60
N LYS A 24 -16.43 -11.63 -22.56
CA LYS A 24 -15.51 -12.77 -22.42
C LYS A 24 -14.06 -12.32 -22.46
N ASP A 25 -13.71 -11.42 -23.38
CA ASP A 25 -12.37 -10.85 -23.53
C ASP A 25 -11.99 -10.04 -22.27
N ALA A 26 -12.90 -9.18 -21.77
CA ALA A 26 -12.69 -8.42 -20.55
C ALA A 26 -12.53 -9.31 -19.30
N LYS A 27 -13.22 -10.46 -19.23
CA LYS A 27 -13.04 -11.43 -18.14
C LYS A 27 -11.70 -12.17 -18.24
N GLN A 28 -11.25 -12.52 -19.44
CA GLN A 28 -9.94 -13.13 -19.65
C GLN A 28 -8.80 -12.14 -19.37
N ASP A 29 -8.96 -10.87 -19.74
CA ASP A 29 -7.99 -9.82 -19.44
C ASP A 29 -7.97 -9.47 -17.96
N ALA A 30 -9.13 -9.42 -17.29
CA ALA A 30 -9.19 -9.25 -15.84
C ALA A 30 -8.55 -10.44 -15.11
N LYS A 31 -8.72 -11.67 -15.60
CA LYS A 31 -8.08 -12.86 -15.03
C LYS A 31 -6.56 -12.88 -15.29
N LYS A 32 -6.10 -12.53 -16.50
CA LYS A 32 -4.68 -12.35 -16.83
C LYS A 32 -4.05 -11.22 -16.02
N ASN A 33 -4.78 -10.14 -15.75
CA ASN A 33 -4.31 -9.04 -14.92
C ASN A 33 -4.27 -9.42 -13.44
N ALA A 34 -5.23 -10.22 -12.95
CA ALA A 34 -5.19 -10.76 -11.60
C ALA A 34 -4.07 -11.80 -11.41
N GLU A 35 -3.81 -12.65 -12.40
CA GLU A 35 -2.70 -13.62 -12.41
C GLU A 35 -1.33 -12.93 -12.56
N LYS A 36 -1.23 -11.86 -13.36
CA LYS A 36 -0.03 -11.00 -13.44
C LYS A 36 0.19 -10.15 -12.18
N ALA A 37 -0.87 -9.72 -11.51
CA ALA A 37 -0.80 -9.02 -10.23
C ALA A 37 -0.33 -9.93 -9.08
N GLN A 38 -0.38 -11.25 -9.25
CA GLN A 38 0.11 -12.20 -8.26
C GLN A 38 1.57 -12.63 -8.47
N ILE A 39 2.15 -12.49 -9.66
CA ILE A 39 3.53 -12.91 -9.94
C ILE A 39 4.18 -11.98 -10.97
N SER A 40 4.39 -10.72 -10.60
CA SER A 40 5.50 -9.96 -11.16
C SER A 40 6.18 -9.30 -9.98
N LEU A 41 7.37 -9.80 -9.65
CA LEU A 41 8.37 -9.09 -8.86
C LEU A 41 8.46 -7.68 -9.42
N ALA A 42 7.74 -6.76 -8.77
CA ALA A 42 7.69 -5.37 -9.16
C ALA A 42 9.12 -4.90 -9.40
N LEU A 43 9.36 -4.36 -10.60
CA LEU A 43 10.54 -3.55 -10.87
C LEU A 43 10.78 -2.68 -9.63
N GLU A 44 12.00 -2.63 -9.10
CA GLU A 44 12.36 -1.85 -7.88
C GLU A 44 11.60 -0.50 -7.72
N PRO A 45 11.34 0.29 -8.79
CA PRO A 45 10.52 1.49 -8.71
C PRO A 45 9.06 1.28 -8.28
N ASP A 46 8.38 0.24 -8.76
CA ASP A 46 6.96 0.01 -8.48
C ASP A 46 6.76 -0.61 -7.10
N ARG A 47 7.71 -1.46 -6.64
CA ARG A 47 7.75 -1.92 -5.25
C ARG A 47 7.91 -0.74 -4.29
N ARG A 48 8.83 0.18 -4.58
CA ARG A 48 9.03 1.39 -3.76
C ARG A 48 7.78 2.26 -3.76
N LYS A 49 7.15 2.51 -4.91
CA LYS A 49 5.89 3.27 -4.97
C LYS A 49 4.78 2.63 -4.12
N TYR A 50 4.62 1.31 -4.22
CA TYR A 50 3.64 0.58 -3.41
C TYR A 50 3.91 0.72 -1.91
N LEU A 51 5.17 0.58 -1.49
CA LEU A 51 5.56 0.75 -0.09
C LEU A 51 5.32 2.18 0.39
N LEU A 52 5.72 3.19 -0.39
CA LEU A 52 5.47 4.60 -0.05
C LEU A 52 3.98 4.92 0.06
N TYR A 53 3.17 4.43 -0.87
CA TYR A 53 1.72 4.55 -0.82
C TYR A 53 1.15 3.89 0.44
N THR A 54 1.57 2.67 0.72
CA THR A 54 1.17 1.92 1.91
C THR A 54 1.52 2.65 3.21
N LEU A 55 2.69 3.28 3.28
CA LEU A 55 3.09 4.13 4.40
C LEU A 55 2.28 5.42 4.50
N SER A 56 1.77 5.94 3.39
CA SER A 56 0.90 7.13 3.38
C SER A 56 -0.46 6.87 4.05
N CYS A 57 -0.91 5.61 4.09
CA CYS A 57 -2.12 5.20 4.79
C CYS A 57 -1.97 5.24 6.32
N LEU A 58 -0.74 5.29 6.85
CA LEU A 58 -0.49 5.32 8.30
C LEU A 58 -0.58 6.76 8.83
N ASP A 59 -1.80 7.21 9.12
CA ASP A 59 -2.12 8.53 9.68
C ASP A 59 -2.26 8.52 11.22
N THR A 60 -2.73 7.41 11.78
CA THR A 60 -2.91 7.18 13.21
C THR A 60 -2.75 5.69 13.54
N VAL A 61 -2.36 5.38 14.78
CA VAL A 61 -2.29 4.00 15.28
C VAL A 61 -3.52 3.60 16.10
N SER A 62 -3.73 2.30 16.27
CA SER A 62 -4.69 1.74 17.24
C SER A 62 -4.18 1.91 18.68
N PHE A 63 -5.06 1.70 19.66
CA PHE A 63 -4.70 1.78 21.08
C PHE A 63 -3.72 0.66 21.48
N GLU A 64 -3.88 -0.51 20.87
CA GLU A 64 -3.03 -1.68 21.05
C GLU A 64 -1.60 -1.39 20.58
N VAL A 65 -1.46 -0.79 19.40
CA VAL A 65 -0.16 -0.38 18.87
C VAL A 65 0.51 0.68 19.76
N GLU A 66 -0.24 1.67 20.24
CA GLU A 66 0.25 2.68 21.19
C GLU A 66 0.79 2.04 22.47
N LYS A 67 0.04 1.12 23.07
CA LYS A 67 0.44 0.43 24.31
C LYS A 67 1.74 -0.34 24.12
N VAL A 68 1.90 -1.05 23.01
CA VAL A 68 3.13 -1.79 22.70
C VAL A 68 4.29 -0.82 22.40
N PHE A 69 4.03 0.26 21.68
CA PHE A 69 5.03 1.28 21.38
C PHE A 69 5.64 1.86 22.67
N LEU A 70 4.81 2.31 23.61
CA LEU A 70 5.24 2.87 24.89
C LEU A 70 6.04 1.88 25.75
N GLN A 71 5.80 0.57 25.60
CA GLN A 71 6.60 -0.47 26.27
C GLN A 71 7.99 -0.65 25.65
N ILE A 72 8.10 -0.44 24.33
CA ILE A 72 9.36 -0.54 23.60
C ILE A 72 10.21 0.71 23.84
N THR A 73 9.60 1.90 23.69
CA THR A 73 10.27 3.20 23.76
C THR A 73 10.06 3.86 25.12
N LYS A 74 10.80 3.39 26.13
CA LYS A 74 10.73 3.94 27.50
C LYS A 74 11.15 5.41 27.60
N SER A 75 11.82 5.93 26.57
CA SER A 75 12.27 7.32 26.43
C SER A 75 11.16 8.29 26.03
N VAL A 76 10.03 7.78 25.52
CA VAL A 76 8.94 8.61 25.00
C VAL A 76 7.90 8.87 26.08
N SER A 77 7.45 10.12 26.20
CA SER A 77 6.41 10.51 27.15
C SER A 77 5.12 9.72 26.93
N SER A 78 4.46 9.33 28.02
CA SER A 78 3.13 8.71 28.00
C SER A 78 2.04 9.64 27.46
N SER A 79 2.33 10.94 27.29
CA SER A 79 1.44 11.93 26.70
C SER A 79 1.55 12.06 25.18
N ILE A 80 2.38 11.24 24.52
CA ILE A 80 2.53 11.27 23.06
C ILE A 80 1.21 10.91 22.37
N SER A 81 0.85 11.62 21.31
CA SER A 81 -0.38 11.32 20.58
C SER A 81 -0.20 10.10 19.67
N ARG A 82 -1.28 9.35 19.42
CA ARG A 82 -1.30 8.25 18.43
C ARG A 82 -0.89 8.69 17.02
N LYS A 83 -1.11 9.95 16.67
CA LYS A 83 -0.64 10.53 15.39
C LYS A 83 0.88 10.69 15.38
N ASP A 84 1.46 11.14 16.49
CA ASP A 84 2.92 11.28 16.61
C ASP A 84 3.61 9.91 16.60
N ILE A 85 3.01 8.91 17.26
CA ILE A 85 3.48 7.52 17.19
C ILE A 85 3.45 7.02 15.74
N ALA A 86 2.33 7.24 15.01
CA ALA A 86 2.22 6.89 13.60
C ALA A 86 3.33 7.55 12.76
N LEU A 87 3.62 8.83 13.00
CA LEU A 87 4.70 9.55 12.33
C LEU A 87 6.08 8.93 12.60
N MET A 88 6.37 8.55 13.85
CA MET A 88 7.65 7.91 14.21
C MET A 88 7.81 6.54 13.53
N LEU A 89 6.78 5.69 13.61
CA LEU A 89 6.79 4.38 12.94
C LEU A 89 6.94 4.53 11.42
N ARG A 90 6.23 5.50 10.83
CA ARG A 90 6.34 5.82 9.41
C ARG A 90 7.75 6.26 9.02
N GLN A 91 8.43 7.06 9.84
CA GLN A 91 9.81 7.48 9.58
C GLN A 91 10.78 6.29 9.58
N ILE A 92 10.65 5.37 10.54
CA ILE A 92 11.48 4.15 10.59
C ILE A 92 11.28 3.32 9.32
N LEU A 93 10.03 3.04 8.95
CA LEU A 93 9.72 2.26 7.75
C LEU A 93 10.15 2.96 6.47
N LEU A 94 10.02 4.29 6.40
CA LEU A 94 10.46 5.08 5.25
C LEU A 94 11.98 4.93 5.05
N LEU A 95 12.77 5.01 6.12
CA LEU A 95 14.21 4.79 6.05
C LEU A 95 14.54 3.38 5.55
N ARG A 96 13.75 2.36 5.94
CA ARG A 96 13.89 1.00 5.40
C ARG A 96 13.58 0.93 3.90
N VAL A 97 12.57 1.63 3.42
CA VAL A 97 12.25 1.75 1.97
C VAL A 97 13.40 2.40 1.18
N TYR A 98 14.16 3.30 1.82
CA TYR A 98 15.38 3.90 1.27
C TYR A 98 16.66 3.08 1.55
N ASN A 99 16.53 1.81 1.90
CA ASN A 99 17.63 0.86 2.12
C ASN A 99 18.60 1.21 3.26
N TYR A 100 18.17 2.01 4.25
CA TYR A 100 18.96 2.20 5.46
C TYR A 100 18.97 0.92 6.29
N SER A 101 20.15 0.48 6.74
CA SER A 101 20.27 -0.64 7.68
C SER A 101 19.73 -0.27 9.06
N ILE A 102 19.34 -1.28 9.85
CA ILE A 102 18.90 -1.10 11.25
C ILE A 102 19.94 -0.31 12.06
N LYS A 103 21.23 -0.59 11.86
CA LYS A 103 22.32 0.12 12.53
C LYS A 103 22.33 1.61 12.19
N GLN A 104 22.22 1.96 10.90
CA GLN A 104 22.17 3.37 10.47
C GLN A 104 20.94 4.11 11.01
N ILE A 105 19.79 3.43 11.10
CA ILE A 105 18.57 4.01 11.67
C ILE A 105 18.74 4.23 13.18
N ALA A 106 19.27 3.23 13.88
CA ALA A 106 19.56 3.30 15.31
C ALA A 106 20.49 4.48 15.64
N ASP A 107 21.60 4.61 14.90
CA ASP A 107 22.55 5.70 15.04
C ASP A 107 21.89 7.07 14.78
N LYS A 108 21.04 7.17 13.75
CA LYS A 108 20.34 8.41 13.38
C LYS A 108 19.29 8.83 14.40
N LEU A 109 18.57 7.86 14.99
CA LEU A 109 17.51 8.10 15.96
C LEU A 109 18.03 8.08 17.42
N LYS A 110 19.32 7.83 17.63
CA LYS A 110 19.94 7.68 18.95
C LYS A 110 19.22 6.64 19.83
N GLU A 111 18.80 5.56 19.20
CA GLU A 111 18.06 4.47 19.82
C GLU A 111 18.81 3.15 19.67
N SER A 112 18.47 2.16 20.49
CA SER A 112 19.12 0.85 20.37
C SER A 112 18.66 0.10 19.10
N PRO A 113 19.52 -0.68 18.42
CA PRO A 113 19.11 -1.51 17.28
C PRO A 113 17.93 -2.43 17.58
N VAL A 114 17.86 -2.95 18.82
CA VAL A 114 16.76 -3.81 19.28
C VAL A 114 15.44 -3.06 19.30
N VAL A 115 15.44 -1.82 19.78
CA VAL A 115 14.27 -0.94 19.75
C VAL A 115 13.83 -0.69 18.31
N ILE A 116 14.77 -0.39 17.40
CA ILE A 116 14.45 -0.16 15.99
C ILE A 116 13.81 -1.39 15.32
N VAL A 117 14.32 -2.60 15.55
CA VAL A 117 13.72 -3.84 15.02
C VAL A 117 12.30 -4.03 15.53
N ARG A 118 12.06 -3.80 16.83
CA ARG A 118 10.73 -3.92 17.41
C ARG A 118 9.77 -2.87 16.88
N CYS A 119 10.23 -1.63 16.70
CA CYS A 119 9.45 -0.57 16.08
C CYS A 119 9.18 -0.83 14.59
N GLU A 120 10.10 -1.43 13.84
CA GLU A 120 9.87 -1.85 12.45
C GLU A 120 8.75 -2.89 12.38
N GLN A 121 8.80 -3.94 13.22
CA GLN A 121 7.76 -4.96 13.31
C GLN A 121 6.40 -4.36 13.69
N LEU A 122 6.38 -3.50 14.71
CA LEU A 122 5.17 -2.82 15.14
C LEU A 122 4.60 -1.90 14.05
N GLY A 123 5.47 -1.19 13.33
CA GLY A 123 5.09 -0.36 12.20
C GLY A 123 4.43 -1.16 11.09
N MET A 124 4.94 -2.35 10.76
CA MET A 124 4.32 -3.23 9.76
C MET A 124 2.89 -3.64 10.16
N ILE A 125 2.67 -3.95 11.44
CA ILE A 125 1.34 -4.27 11.98
C ILE A 125 0.40 -3.06 11.84
N ALA A 126 0.87 -1.88 12.28
CA ALA A 126 0.08 -0.65 12.22
C ALA A 126 -0.33 -0.27 10.78
N VAL A 127 0.57 -0.49 9.82
CA VAL A 127 0.33 -0.30 8.39
C VAL A 127 -0.73 -1.27 7.86
N GLN A 128 -0.66 -2.54 8.24
CA GLN A 128 -1.67 -3.54 7.84
C GLN A 128 -3.05 -3.17 8.38
N GLU A 129 -3.14 -2.77 9.65
CA GLU A 129 -4.39 -2.26 10.25
C GLU A 129 -4.90 -1.03 9.50
N ALA A 130 -4.03 -0.07 9.17
CA ALA A 130 -4.40 1.12 8.44
C ALA A 130 -4.95 0.80 7.04
N ILE A 131 -4.30 -0.09 6.29
CA ILE A 131 -4.79 -0.56 4.99
C ILE A 131 -6.16 -1.21 5.12
N GLN A 132 -6.36 -2.06 6.13
CA GLN A 132 -7.66 -2.72 6.36
C GLN A 132 -8.76 -1.70 6.64
N ARG A 133 -8.50 -0.69 7.47
CA ARG A 133 -9.45 0.42 7.71
C ARG A 133 -9.79 1.17 6.42
N HIS A 134 -8.79 1.48 5.60
CA HIS A 134 -9.00 2.15 4.31
C HIS A 134 -9.82 1.31 3.31
N LYS A 135 -9.59 -0.02 3.26
CA LYS A 135 -10.38 -0.96 2.45
C LYS A 135 -11.84 -0.98 2.87
N ILE A 136 -12.11 -1.03 4.18
CA ILE A 136 -13.47 -1.02 4.73
C ILE A 136 -14.17 0.31 4.41
N ASN A 137 -13.43 1.42 4.46
CA ASN A 137 -13.95 2.76 4.15
C ASN A 137 -14.08 3.06 2.65
N GLY A 138 -13.86 2.07 1.78
CA GLY A 138 -14.09 2.20 0.33
C GLY A 138 -13.05 3.04 -0.42
N ILE A 139 -11.88 3.32 0.16
CA ILE A 139 -10.80 4.02 -0.53
C ILE A 139 -10.05 3.01 -1.38
N PRO A 140 -10.02 3.15 -2.72
CA PRO A 140 -9.33 2.21 -3.59
C PRO A 140 -7.83 2.26 -3.31
N LEU A 141 -7.25 1.09 -3.01
CA LEU A 141 -5.80 0.92 -3.00
C LEU A 141 -5.35 1.04 -4.46
N VAL A 142 -4.65 2.13 -4.79
CA VAL A 142 -4.08 2.29 -6.13
C VAL A 142 -3.02 1.20 -6.30
N GLY A 143 -3.25 0.34 -7.29
CA GLY A 143 -2.62 -0.98 -7.44
C GLY A 143 -1.10 -0.98 -7.41
N GLY A 144 -0.56 -1.95 -6.67
CA GLY A 144 0.73 -2.58 -6.96
C GLY A 144 0.52 -3.80 -7.85
#